data_AF-A0A0M0JR03-F1
#
_entry.id   AF-A0A0M0JR03-F1
#
_cell.length_a   1.000
_cell.length_b   1.000
_cell.length_c   1.000
_cell.angle_alpha   90.00
_cell.angle_beta   90.00
_cell.angle_gamma   90.00
#
_symmetry.space_group_name_H-M   'P 1'
#
loop_
_entity.id
_entity.type
_entity.pdbx_description
1 polymer ?
#
loop_
_entity_poly.entity_id
_entity_poly.type
_entity_poly.pdbx_seq_one_letter_code
_entity_poly.pdbx_strand_id
1 'polypeptide(L)'
;MAGGVAHFQAPRIYAAPEHDSSLIANRQKMIELFLDDVATPLAPPPTRSASPQAQLRLVTWNLNILCGPDWNTPVQAAEVASLLESLEADVLVLQELPNEALDKLWSAVLTEPLQRVRELDGLLRAKGWTLLRSLAENSTLLAVSSRLQVEATEAFHLDDEPTASLNGDEVWSESRGARYAVLRVPATATAPCSSIAVYATHLSHKDSTIVPNMESTMRRPRDKDPRGTTVDFAYVSGAGAAWEVLGAYAVHTPLSDHLPVIIDVSARG
;
A
#
# COMPACT_ATOMS: atom_id res chain seq x y z
N MET A 1 -26.40 22.75 2.36
CA MET A 1 -26.59 21.67 3.35
C MET A 1 -25.22 21.22 3.78
N ALA A 2 -24.89 21.35 5.06
CA ALA A 2 -23.60 20.89 5.58
C ALA A 2 -23.61 19.36 5.59
N GLY A 3 -22.86 18.74 4.68
CA GLY A 3 -22.62 17.31 4.71
C GLY A 3 -21.83 16.98 5.97
N GLY A 4 -22.42 16.20 6.86
CA GLY A 4 -21.70 15.66 8.01
C GLY A 4 -20.58 14.78 7.49
N VAL A 5 -19.33 15.17 7.77
CA VAL A 5 -18.18 14.30 7.58
C VAL A 5 -18.42 13.10 8.50
N ALA A 6 -18.63 11.92 7.91
CA ALA A 6 -18.70 10.70 8.69
C ALA A 6 -17.39 10.60 9.49
N HIS A 7 -17.50 10.57 10.83
CA HIS A 7 -16.34 10.44 11.69
C HIS A 7 -15.63 9.12 11.36
N PHE A 8 -14.47 9.23 10.72
CA PHE A 8 -13.55 8.11 10.52
C PHE A 8 -13.10 7.63 11.90
N GLN A 9 -13.55 6.46 12.33
CA GLN A 9 -12.96 5.80 13.48
C GLN A 9 -11.73 5.04 12.96
N ALA A 10 -10.57 5.65 13.08
CA ALA A 10 -9.31 5.02 12.69
C ALA A 10 -9.07 3.75 13.53
N PRO A 11 -8.67 2.62 12.92
CA PRO A 11 -8.11 1.49 13.65
C PRO A 11 -7.04 1.94 14.65
N ARG A 12 -6.86 1.22 15.77
CA ARG A 12 -5.87 1.58 16.79
C ARG A 12 -4.47 1.64 16.25
N ILE A 13 -4.12 0.79 15.27
CA ILE A 13 -2.83 0.83 14.58
C ILE A 13 -2.58 2.19 13.91
N TYR A 14 -3.62 2.92 13.49
CA TYR A 14 -3.50 4.26 12.91
C TYR A 14 -3.73 5.38 13.94
N ALA A 15 -4.60 5.17 14.95
CA ALA A 15 -4.92 6.18 15.96
C ALA A 15 -3.85 6.31 17.06
N ALA A 16 -3.22 5.20 17.48
CA ALA A 16 -2.23 5.22 18.57
C ALA A 16 -0.96 6.03 18.21
N PRO A 17 -0.42 5.96 16.98
CA PRO A 17 0.66 6.83 16.53
C PRO A 17 0.38 8.34 16.58
N GLU A 18 -0.88 8.77 16.41
CA GLU A 18 -1.24 10.19 16.51
C GLU A 18 -1.02 10.74 17.92
N HIS A 19 -1.08 9.87 18.93
CA HIS A 19 -0.91 10.21 20.34
C HIS A 19 0.50 9.93 20.86
N ASP A 20 1.21 8.98 20.25
CA ASP A 20 2.60 8.66 20.57
C ASP A 20 3.35 8.13 19.33
N SER A 21 4.11 9.03 18.69
CA SER A 21 4.90 8.70 17.50
C SER A 21 6.03 7.71 17.78
N SER A 22 6.42 7.49 19.04
CA SER A 22 7.41 6.47 19.41
C SER A 22 6.87 5.04 19.24
N LEU A 23 5.54 4.86 19.18
CA LEU A 23 4.93 3.55 18.92
C LEU A 23 5.17 3.07 17.49
N ILE A 24 5.26 3.99 16.52
CA ILE A 24 5.61 3.68 15.12
C ILE A 24 6.97 2.97 15.06
N ALA A 25 7.88 3.30 15.98
CA ALA A 25 9.19 2.69 16.06
C ALA A 25 9.21 1.29 16.70
N ASN A 26 8.10 0.84 17.31
CA ASN A 26 8.01 -0.44 18.01
C ASN A 26 7.21 -1.46 17.20
N ARG A 27 7.91 -2.18 16.30
CA ARG A 27 7.29 -3.16 15.38
C ARG A 27 6.45 -4.21 16.09
N GLN A 28 6.95 -4.77 17.19
CA GLN A 28 6.18 -5.77 17.96
C GLN A 28 4.88 -5.19 18.48
N LYS A 29 4.90 -3.94 18.97
CA LYS A 29 3.70 -3.28 19.46
C LYS A 29 2.72 -2.94 18.34
N MET A 30 3.22 -2.53 17.17
CA MET A 30 2.39 -2.28 15.99
C MET A 30 1.70 -3.56 15.51
N ILE A 31 2.40 -4.71 15.52
CA ILE A 31 1.81 -6.03 15.23
C ILE A 31 0.76 -6.41 16.28
N GLU A 32 1.00 -6.18 17.57
CA GLU A 32 -0.02 -6.41 18.60
C GLU A 32 -1.28 -5.57 18.37
N LEU A 33 -1.11 -4.27 18.12
CA LEU A 33 -2.24 -3.37 17.82
C LEU A 33 -2.99 -3.79 16.56
N PHE A 34 -2.26 -4.22 15.53
CA PHE A 34 -2.81 -4.80 14.31
C PHE A 34 -3.67 -6.03 14.62
N LEU A 35 -3.10 -7.02 15.32
CA LEU A 35 -3.79 -8.27 15.64
C LEU A 35 -5.02 -8.02 16.50
N ASP A 36 -4.92 -7.07 17.44
CA ASP A 36 -6.06 -6.65 18.26
C ASP A 36 -7.16 -6.00 17.41
N ASP A 37 -6.81 -5.15 16.44
CA ASP A 37 -7.76 -4.52 15.51
C ASP A 37 -8.45 -5.56 14.62
N VAL A 38 -7.71 -6.54 14.10
CA VAL A 38 -8.29 -7.66 13.35
C VAL A 38 -9.21 -8.51 14.24
N ALA A 39 -8.86 -8.70 15.52
CA ALA A 39 -9.70 -9.42 16.47
C ALA A 39 -10.97 -8.66 16.88
N THR A 40 -10.97 -7.32 16.76
CA THR A 40 -12.11 -6.46 17.10
C THR A 40 -12.50 -5.61 15.87
N PRO A 41 -13.11 -6.22 14.85
CA PRO A 41 -13.32 -5.56 13.58
C PRO A 41 -14.23 -4.33 13.70
N LEU A 42 -13.81 -3.22 13.11
CA LEU A 42 -14.69 -2.06 12.88
C LEU A 42 -15.83 -2.44 11.91
N ALA A 43 -16.82 -1.56 11.82
CA ALA A 43 -17.88 -1.70 10.82
C ALA A 43 -17.29 -1.91 9.41
N PRO A 44 -17.88 -2.80 8.60
CA PRO A 44 -17.38 -3.05 7.26
C PRO A 44 -17.44 -1.77 6.42
N PRO A 45 -16.52 -1.59 5.45
CA PRO A 45 -16.57 -0.47 4.54
C PRO A 45 -17.90 -0.47 3.76
N PRO A 46 -18.42 0.69 3.37
CA PRO A 46 -19.61 0.75 2.54
C PRO A 46 -19.38 0.05 1.20
N THR A 47 -20.38 -0.72 0.75
CA THR A 47 -20.38 -1.27 -0.61
C THR A 47 -20.32 -0.14 -1.61
N ARG A 48 -19.83 -0.41 -2.83
CA ARG A 48 -19.76 0.64 -3.87
C ARG A 48 -21.14 1.23 -4.16
N SER A 49 -22.18 0.40 -4.12
CA SER A 49 -23.59 0.84 -4.28
C SER A 49 -24.08 1.79 -3.19
N ALA A 50 -23.50 1.75 -1.98
CA ALA A 50 -23.82 2.66 -0.89
C ALA A 50 -23.12 4.03 -1.02
N SER A 51 -22.11 4.13 -1.89
CA SER A 51 -21.43 5.37 -2.28
C SER A 51 -21.74 5.75 -3.74
N PRO A 52 -23.02 6.03 -4.12
CA PRO A 52 -23.38 6.27 -5.52
C PRO A 52 -22.75 7.55 -6.11
N GLN A 53 -22.21 8.41 -5.26
CA GLN A 53 -21.48 9.61 -5.64
C GLN A 53 -20.03 9.32 -6.03
N ALA A 54 -19.46 8.19 -5.61
CA ALA A 54 -18.08 7.82 -5.93
C ALA A 54 -17.97 7.41 -7.40
N GLN A 55 -17.13 8.12 -8.17
CA GLN A 55 -16.80 7.72 -9.53
C GLN A 55 -15.72 6.64 -9.57
N LEU A 56 -14.81 6.67 -8.60
CA LEU A 56 -13.69 5.74 -8.49
C LEU A 56 -13.52 5.25 -7.06
N ARG A 57 -13.17 3.96 -6.94
CA ARG A 57 -12.70 3.34 -5.72
C ARG A 57 -11.25 2.88 -5.89
N LEU A 58 -10.37 3.40 -5.06
CA LEU A 58 -8.98 2.98 -4.98
C LEU A 58 -8.80 2.08 -3.76
N VAL A 59 -7.93 1.08 -3.87
CA VAL A 59 -7.47 0.28 -2.74
C VAL A 59 -5.96 0.34 -2.70
N THR A 60 -5.40 0.69 -1.54
CA THR A 60 -3.97 0.56 -1.29
C THR A 60 -3.71 -0.51 -0.23
N TRP A 61 -2.68 -1.33 -0.44
CA TRP A 61 -2.32 -2.39 0.50
C TRP A 61 -0.88 -2.86 0.33
N ASN A 62 -0.10 -2.87 1.41
CA ASN A 62 1.15 -3.61 1.47
C ASN A 62 0.87 -5.09 1.74
N LEU A 63 1.32 -5.96 0.83
CA LEU A 63 1.05 -7.40 0.89
C LEU A 63 2.14 -8.20 1.60
N ASN A 64 3.21 -7.55 2.05
CA ASN A 64 4.29 -8.17 2.77
C ASN A 64 4.88 -9.40 2.04
N ILE A 65 5.01 -9.31 0.71
CA ILE A 65 5.43 -10.41 -0.20
C ILE A 65 4.63 -11.71 0.00
N LEU A 66 3.40 -11.61 0.53
CA LEU A 66 2.55 -12.75 0.90
C LEU A 66 3.18 -13.67 1.97
N CYS A 67 3.96 -13.10 2.88
CA CYS A 67 4.54 -13.77 4.06
C CYS A 67 3.63 -13.73 5.29
N GLY A 68 2.43 -13.14 5.17
CA GLY A 68 1.48 -13.03 6.27
C GLY A 68 1.91 -12.04 7.37
N PRO A 69 1.12 -11.90 8.44
CA PRO A 69 1.33 -10.86 9.46
C PRO A 69 2.53 -11.11 10.37
N ASP A 70 3.00 -12.35 10.46
CA ASP A 70 4.12 -12.76 11.30
C ASP A 70 5.38 -13.09 10.51
N TRP A 71 5.38 -12.83 9.20
CA TRP A 71 6.45 -13.20 8.24
C TRP A 71 6.71 -14.70 8.09
N ASN A 72 5.94 -15.56 8.76
CA ASN A 72 6.13 -17.01 8.77
C ASN A 72 4.93 -17.77 8.22
N THR A 73 3.74 -17.19 8.32
CA THR A 73 2.48 -17.78 7.88
C THR A 73 2.26 -17.49 6.39
N PRO A 74 2.40 -18.50 5.51
CA PRO A 74 2.28 -18.26 4.08
C PRO A 74 0.84 -17.88 3.69
N VAL A 75 0.68 -16.83 2.88
CA VAL A 75 -0.63 -16.37 2.41
C VAL A 75 -0.84 -16.74 0.96
N GLN A 76 -1.98 -17.36 0.63
CA GLN A 76 -2.25 -17.84 -0.72
C GLN A 76 -2.65 -16.69 -1.65
N ALA A 77 -2.13 -16.70 -2.87
CA ALA A 77 -2.47 -15.72 -3.90
C ALA A 77 -3.98 -15.66 -4.18
N ALA A 78 -4.66 -16.81 -4.15
CA ALA A 78 -6.09 -16.92 -4.38
C ALA A 78 -6.93 -16.22 -3.30
N GLU A 79 -6.50 -16.29 -2.03
CA GLU A 79 -7.18 -15.62 -0.92
C GLU A 79 -7.10 -14.10 -1.05
N VAL A 80 -5.90 -13.59 -1.37
CA VAL A 80 -5.69 -12.17 -1.64
C VAL A 80 -6.49 -11.70 -2.86
N ALA A 81 -6.46 -12.45 -3.96
CA ALA A 81 -7.23 -12.11 -5.15
C ALA A 81 -8.75 -12.08 -4.89
N SER A 82 -9.26 -13.02 -4.09
CA SER A 82 -10.68 -13.07 -3.70
C SER A 82 -11.04 -11.88 -2.81
N LEU A 83 -10.18 -11.51 -1.86
CA LEU A 83 -10.40 -10.33 -1.02
C LEU A 83 -10.42 -9.07 -1.90
N LEU A 84 -9.39 -8.85 -2.72
CA LEU A 84 -9.30 -7.67 -3.61
C LEU A 84 -10.52 -7.54 -4.54
N GLU A 85 -11.03 -8.65 -5.06
CA GLU A 85 -12.26 -8.65 -5.87
C GLU A 85 -13.49 -8.18 -5.06
N SER A 86 -13.62 -8.63 -3.81
CA SER A 86 -14.73 -8.23 -2.94
C SER A 86 -14.73 -6.75 -2.57
N LEU A 87 -13.59 -6.05 -2.72
CA LEU A 87 -13.48 -4.62 -2.43
C LEU A 87 -14.00 -3.73 -3.57
N GLU A 88 -14.34 -4.30 -4.72
CA GLU A 88 -14.95 -3.61 -5.87
C GLU A 88 -14.13 -2.43 -6.43
N ALA A 89 -12.79 -2.51 -6.30
CA ALA A 89 -11.86 -1.45 -6.69
C ALA A 89 -11.84 -1.21 -8.21
N ASP A 90 -11.53 0.03 -8.60
CA ASP A 90 -11.18 0.40 -9.97
C ASP A 90 -9.66 0.46 -10.17
N VAL A 91 -8.93 0.76 -9.10
CA VAL A 91 -7.48 0.92 -9.06
C VAL A 91 -6.95 0.24 -7.79
N LEU A 92 -5.90 -0.58 -7.94
CA LEU A 92 -5.16 -1.14 -6.82
C LEU A 92 -3.76 -0.54 -6.78
N VAL A 93 -3.30 -0.18 -5.58
CA VAL A 93 -1.92 0.25 -5.28
C VAL A 93 -1.35 -0.73 -4.27
N LEU A 94 -0.61 -1.73 -4.77
CA LEU A 94 -0.09 -2.82 -3.95
C LEU A 94 1.41 -2.65 -3.74
N GLN A 95 1.86 -2.63 -2.48
CA GLN A 95 3.29 -2.62 -2.15
C GLN A 95 3.80 -4.03 -1.85
N GLU A 96 5.12 -4.16 -1.85
CA GLU A 96 5.81 -5.43 -1.62
C GLU A 96 5.40 -6.53 -2.58
N LEU A 97 5.27 -6.15 -3.86
CA LEU A 97 5.08 -7.08 -4.96
C LEU A 97 6.29 -7.02 -5.90
N PRO A 98 7.36 -7.79 -5.61
CA PRO A 98 8.62 -7.74 -6.33
C PRO A 98 8.46 -7.98 -7.83
N ASN A 99 9.44 -7.51 -8.61
CA ASN A 99 9.46 -7.67 -10.06
C ASN A 99 10.16 -8.98 -10.46
N GLU A 100 9.51 -9.81 -11.29
CA GLU A 100 10.01 -11.12 -11.71
C GLU A 100 11.41 -11.04 -12.35
N ALA A 101 11.65 -10.00 -13.14
CA ALA A 101 12.94 -9.78 -13.80
C ALA A 101 14.10 -9.57 -12.80
N LEU A 102 13.78 -9.28 -11.54
CA LEU A 102 14.71 -8.98 -10.46
C LEU A 102 14.68 -10.02 -9.34
N ASP A 103 13.92 -11.12 -9.47
CA ASP A 103 13.78 -12.15 -8.43
C ASP A 103 15.12 -12.71 -7.95
N LYS A 104 16.12 -12.77 -8.85
CA LYS A 104 17.50 -13.22 -8.54
C LYS A 104 18.26 -12.36 -7.52
N LEU A 105 17.79 -11.15 -7.23
CA LEU A 105 18.39 -10.24 -6.25
C LEU A 105 17.94 -10.57 -4.82
N TRP A 106 16.82 -11.29 -4.68
CA TRP A 106 16.27 -11.69 -3.40
C TRP A 106 16.94 -12.94 -2.84
N SER A 107 16.88 -13.07 -1.52
CA SER A 107 17.33 -14.27 -0.82
C SER A 107 16.54 -15.50 -1.26
N ALA A 108 17.22 -16.66 -1.33
CA ALA A 108 16.60 -17.94 -1.68
C ALA A 108 15.43 -18.34 -0.76
N VAL A 109 15.41 -17.84 0.49
CA VAL A 109 14.28 -18.10 1.41
C VAL A 109 12.96 -17.49 0.93
N LEU A 110 13.00 -16.55 -0.02
CA LEU A 110 11.84 -15.88 -0.59
C LEU A 110 11.38 -16.49 -1.91
N THR A 111 11.98 -17.57 -2.40
CA THR A 111 11.57 -18.21 -3.67
C THR A 111 10.08 -18.58 -3.68
N GLU A 112 9.56 -19.18 -2.61
CA GLU A 112 8.13 -19.52 -2.52
C GLU A 112 7.21 -18.29 -2.41
N PRO A 113 7.47 -17.31 -1.52
CA PRO A 113 6.76 -16.03 -1.52
C PRO A 113 6.70 -15.33 -2.88
N LEU A 114 7.85 -15.24 -3.58
CA LEU A 114 7.92 -14.62 -4.90
C LEU A 114 7.05 -15.37 -5.91
N GLN A 115 7.04 -16.70 -5.88
CA GLN A 115 6.15 -17.50 -6.73
C GLN A 115 4.67 -17.16 -6.47
N ARG A 116 4.24 -17.04 -5.21
CA ARG A 116 2.87 -16.63 -4.88
C ARG A 116 2.54 -15.23 -5.41
N VAL A 117 3.50 -14.31 -5.42
CA VAL A 117 3.31 -12.98 -6.05
C VAL A 117 3.08 -13.13 -7.57
N ARG A 118 3.78 -14.03 -8.26
CA ARG A 118 3.53 -14.31 -9.69
C ARG A 118 2.15 -14.94 -9.93
N GLU A 119 1.74 -15.84 -9.05
CA GLU A 119 0.39 -16.42 -9.09
C GLU A 119 -0.69 -15.35 -8.91
N LEU A 120 -0.49 -14.41 -7.98
CA LEU A 120 -1.39 -13.26 -7.80
C LEU A 120 -1.44 -12.39 -9.04
N ASP A 121 -0.30 -12.09 -9.68
CA ASP A 121 -0.27 -11.36 -10.96
C ASP A 121 -1.11 -12.08 -12.04
N GLY A 122 -0.99 -13.40 -12.13
CA GLY A 122 -1.78 -14.22 -13.06
C GLY A 122 -3.27 -14.12 -12.81
N LEU A 123 -3.69 -14.22 -11.55
CA LEU A 123 -5.09 -14.11 -11.12
C LEU A 123 -5.68 -12.72 -11.41
N LEU A 124 -4.92 -11.65 -11.13
CA LEU A 124 -5.33 -10.28 -11.43
C LEU A 124 -5.46 -10.06 -12.95
N ARG A 125 -4.48 -10.50 -13.75
CA ARG A 125 -4.59 -10.40 -15.23
C ARG A 125 -5.78 -11.18 -15.78
N ALA A 126 -6.04 -12.38 -15.26
CA ALA A 126 -7.20 -13.19 -15.66
C ALA A 126 -8.54 -12.51 -15.38
N LYS A 127 -8.59 -11.63 -14.36
CA LYS A 127 -9.74 -10.79 -14.04
C LYS A 127 -9.78 -9.46 -14.82
N GLY A 128 -8.88 -9.27 -15.78
CA GLY A 128 -8.85 -8.10 -16.68
C GLY A 128 -8.11 -6.88 -16.12
N TRP A 129 -7.28 -7.06 -15.10
CA TRP A 129 -6.45 -5.98 -14.58
C TRP A 129 -5.23 -5.73 -15.48
N THR A 130 -4.96 -4.47 -15.78
CA THR A 130 -3.68 -4.03 -16.37
C THR A 130 -2.69 -3.77 -15.25
N LEU A 131 -1.56 -4.49 -15.25
CA LEU A 131 -0.56 -4.44 -14.18
C LEU A 131 0.62 -3.53 -14.56
N LEU A 132 0.83 -2.45 -13.82
CA LEU A 132 1.86 -1.46 -14.05
C LEU A 132 2.82 -1.42 -12.84
N ARG A 133 3.99 -2.01 -12.98
CA ARG A 133 4.96 -2.15 -11.88
C ARG A 133 6.03 -1.04 -11.93
N SER A 134 6.51 -0.61 -10.76
CA SER A 134 7.68 0.27 -10.67
C SER A 134 8.97 -0.45 -11.11
N LEU A 135 10.03 0.32 -11.38
CA LEU A 135 11.32 -0.23 -11.80
C LEU A 135 12.26 -0.39 -10.60
N ALA A 136 11.91 -1.30 -9.69
CA ALA A 136 12.67 -1.55 -8.47
C ALA A 136 12.55 -3.02 -8.02
N GLU A 137 13.49 -3.51 -7.22
CA GLU A 137 13.45 -4.88 -6.69
C GLU A 137 12.23 -5.06 -5.78
N ASN A 138 12.10 -4.23 -4.75
CA ASN A 138 10.89 -4.17 -3.92
C ASN A 138 9.88 -3.20 -4.55
N SER A 139 9.22 -3.71 -5.58
CA SER A 139 8.33 -2.93 -6.42
C SER A 139 6.97 -2.63 -5.79
N THR A 140 6.44 -1.46 -6.16
CA THR A 140 5.00 -1.15 -6.09
C THR A 140 4.31 -1.57 -7.39
N LEU A 141 3.09 -2.08 -7.28
CA LEU A 141 2.20 -2.38 -8.38
C LEU A 141 1.00 -1.43 -8.40
N LEU A 142 0.81 -0.72 -9.51
CA LEU A 142 -0.43 -0.05 -9.86
C LEU A 142 -1.24 -0.97 -10.78
N ALA A 143 -2.33 -1.54 -10.29
CA ALA A 143 -3.26 -2.32 -11.12
C ALA A 143 -4.47 -1.47 -11.50
N VAL A 144 -4.80 -1.45 -12.79
CA VAL A 144 -5.90 -0.64 -13.34
C VAL A 144 -6.96 -1.57 -13.91
N SER A 145 -8.21 -1.42 -13.48
CA SER A 145 -9.32 -2.24 -13.98
C SER A 145 -9.61 -1.92 -15.45
N SER A 146 -10.19 -2.89 -16.16
CA SER A 146 -10.57 -2.77 -17.59
C SER A 146 -11.59 -1.68 -17.89
N ARG A 147 -12.21 -1.08 -16.87
CA ARG A 147 -13.17 0.03 -17.01
C ARG A 147 -12.48 1.37 -17.26
N LEU A 148 -11.20 1.49 -16.94
CA LEU A 148 -10.44 2.72 -17.06
C LEU A 148 -9.49 2.64 -18.26
N GLN A 149 -9.26 3.77 -18.90
CA GLN A 149 -8.26 3.89 -19.94
C GLN A 149 -7.01 4.55 -19.36
N VAL A 150 -5.85 3.93 -19.57
CA VAL A 150 -4.56 4.51 -19.21
C VAL A 150 -4.13 5.47 -20.33
N GLU A 151 -3.99 6.76 -20.01
CA GLU A 151 -3.62 7.82 -20.98
C GLU A 151 -2.09 8.03 -21.02
N ALA A 152 -1.46 7.97 -19.86
CA ALA A 152 0.00 8.11 -19.70
C ALA A 152 0.49 7.29 -18.51
N THR A 153 1.73 6.84 -18.56
CA THR A 153 2.38 6.17 -17.42
C THR A 153 3.85 6.53 -17.33
N GLU A 154 4.35 6.62 -16.10
CA GLU A 154 5.76 6.77 -15.82
C GLU A 154 6.15 5.82 -14.68
N ALA A 155 7.41 5.42 -14.63
CA ALA A 155 7.96 4.69 -13.50
C ALA A 155 9.25 5.36 -13.06
N PHE A 156 9.41 5.42 -11.74
CA PHE A 156 10.52 6.09 -11.10
C PHE A 156 11.21 5.12 -10.16
N HIS A 157 12.52 5.16 -10.16
CA HIS A 157 13.30 4.68 -9.03
C HIS A 157 13.28 5.78 -7.95
N LEU A 158 13.04 5.41 -6.70
CA LEU A 158 12.93 6.37 -5.59
C LEU A 158 14.21 6.41 -4.76
N ASP A 159 14.61 5.26 -4.23
CA ASP A 159 15.78 5.11 -3.38
C ASP A 159 16.36 3.69 -3.45
N ASP A 160 17.66 3.60 -3.14
CA ASP A 160 18.38 2.36 -2.85
C ASP A 160 18.86 2.46 -1.39
N GLU A 161 18.15 1.81 -0.47
CA GLU A 161 18.50 1.85 0.95
C GLU A 161 19.23 0.56 1.37
N PRO A 162 20.41 0.65 2.00
CA PRO A 162 21.07 -0.52 2.55
C PRO A 162 20.26 -1.04 3.75
N THR A 163 19.63 -2.19 3.57
CA THR A 163 18.97 -2.96 4.62
C THR A 163 20.02 -3.83 5.30
N ALA A 164 20.29 -3.55 6.58
CA ALA A 164 21.10 -4.47 7.39
C ALA A 164 20.41 -5.84 7.37
N SER A 165 21.12 -6.89 6.96
CA SER A 165 20.54 -8.23 6.81
C SER A 165 19.69 -8.62 8.02
N LEU A 166 18.49 -9.13 7.72
CA LEU A 166 17.67 -9.87 8.67
C LEU A 166 18.51 -10.99 9.36
N ASN A 167 19.53 -11.52 8.68
CA ASN A 167 20.33 -12.69 9.10
C ASN A 167 21.87 -12.51 9.22
N GLY A 168 22.41 -11.30 9.23
CA GLY A 168 23.72 -11.02 9.84
C GLY A 168 25.00 -11.02 8.99
N ASP A 169 25.01 -11.46 7.72
CA ASP A 169 26.28 -11.56 6.96
C ASP A 169 26.32 -10.85 5.59
N GLU A 170 25.20 -10.39 5.04
CA GLU A 170 25.18 -9.59 3.79
C GLU A 170 24.42 -8.26 3.97
N VAL A 171 24.90 -7.18 3.36
CA VAL A 171 24.14 -5.93 3.26
C VAL A 171 23.30 -6.07 1.99
N TRP A 172 22.01 -6.33 2.14
CA TRP A 172 21.07 -6.27 1.01
C TRP A 172 20.64 -4.81 0.85
N SER A 173 20.80 -4.23 -0.33
CA SER A 173 20.26 -2.89 -0.61
C SER A 173 18.89 -3.06 -1.22
N GLU A 174 17.87 -2.66 -0.50
CA GLU A 174 16.51 -2.67 -1.02
C GLU A 174 16.32 -1.48 -1.95
N SER A 175 15.97 -1.78 -3.20
CA SER A 175 15.61 -0.77 -4.19
C SER A 175 14.11 -0.56 -4.19
N ARG A 176 13.65 0.69 -4.07
CA ARG A 176 12.22 1.07 -4.08
C ARG A 176 11.88 1.93 -5.28
N GLY A 177 10.60 1.92 -5.65
CA GLY A 177 10.14 2.62 -6.85
C GLY A 177 8.70 3.09 -6.75
N ALA A 178 8.40 4.07 -7.60
CA ALA A 178 7.06 4.57 -7.81
C ALA A 178 6.53 4.19 -9.19
N ARG A 179 5.21 4.06 -9.30
CA ARG A 179 4.49 4.01 -10.56
C ARG A 179 3.49 5.14 -10.62
N TYR A 180 3.48 5.84 -11.73
CA TYR A 180 2.52 6.89 -12.04
C TYR A 180 1.66 6.50 -13.23
N ALA A 181 0.37 6.84 -13.18
CA ALA A 181 -0.48 6.81 -14.35
C ALA A 181 -1.51 7.94 -14.34
N VAL A 182 -1.81 8.47 -15.53
CA VAL A 182 -3.01 9.26 -15.78
C VAL A 182 -4.09 8.32 -16.31
N LEU A 183 -5.23 8.30 -15.62
CA LEU A 183 -6.35 7.43 -15.92
C LEU A 183 -7.54 8.27 -16.37
N ARG A 184 -8.08 7.94 -17.53
CA ARG A 184 -9.35 8.49 -18.00
C ARG A 184 -10.50 7.77 -17.33
N VAL A 185 -11.34 8.55 -16.67
CA VAL A 185 -12.54 8.09 -15.98
C VAL A 185 -13.74 8.36 -16.88
N PRO A 186 -14.48 7.31 -17.28
CA PRO A 186 -15.68 7.49 -18.10
C PRO A 186 -16.70 8.40 -17.41
N ALA A 187 -17.46 9.14 -18.21
CA ALA A 187 -18.61 9.88 -17.70
C ALA A 187 -19.62 8.93 -17.06
N THR A 188 -20.26 9.39 -15.99
CA THR A 188 -21.38 8.71 -15.35
C THR A 188 -22.67 9.51 -15.55
N ALA A 189 -23.80 9.02 -15.06
CA ALA A 189 -25.05 9.78 -15.08
C ALA A 189 -24.97 11.09 -14.30
N THR A 190 -24.07 11.19 -13.31
CA THR A 190 -24.00 12.29 -12.35
C THR A 190 -22.70 13.10 -12.43
N ALA A 191 -21.74 12.72 -13.26
CA ALA A 191 -20.46 13.40 -13.37
C ALA A 191 -19.82 13.24 -14.76
N PRO A 192 -19.12 14.27 -15.26
CA PRO A 192 -18.53 14.25 -16.59
C PRO A 192 -17.36 13.28 -16.69
N CYS A 193 -16.91 13.04 -17.92
CA CYS A 193 -15.63 12.38 -18.18
C CYS A 193 -14.51 13.25 -17.62
N SER A 194 -13.58 12.64 -16.89
CA SER A 194 -12.47 13.33 -16.24
C SER A 194 -11.20 12.49 -16.33
N SER A 195 -10.06 13.08 -15.98
CA SER A 195 -8.80 12.35 -15.83
C SER A 195 -8.30 12.50 -14.40
N ILE A 196 -7.65 11.46 -13.89
CA ILE A 196 -7.05 11.44 -12.56
C ILE A 196 -5.63 10.91 -12.65
N ALA A 197 -4.71 11.52 -11.91
CA ALA A 197 -3.35 11.05 -11.76
C ALA A 197 -3.24 10.23 -10.47
N VAL A 198 -2.69 9.02 -10.58
CA VAL A 198 -2.44 8.12 -9.45
C VAL A 198 -0.96 7.85 -9.33
N TYR A 199 -0.42 8.07 -8.12
CA TYR A 199 0.93 7.67 -7.76
C TYR A 199 0.86 6.49 -6.78
N ALA A 200 1.42 5.37 -7.23
CA ALA A 200 1.67 4.20 -6.42
C ALA A 200 3.12 4.27 -5.92
N THR A 201 3.29 4.38 -4.61
CA THR A 201 4.60 4.59 -3.97
C THR A 201 4.85 3.59 -2.86
N HIS A 202 6.12 3.23 -2.66
CA HIS A 202 6.61 2.52 -1.50
C HIS A 202 7.82 3.29 -0.95
N LEU A 203 7.64 4.04 0.13
CA LEU A 203 8.69 4.90 0.73
C LEU A 203 9.37 4.19 1.89
N SER A 204 10.68 4.42 2.05
CA SER A 204 11.51 3.85 3.13
C SER A 204 10.91 4.05 4.52
N HIS A 205 11.10 3.06 5.40
CA HIS A 205 10.62 3.11 6.78
C HIS A 205 11.42 4.08 7.69
N LYS A 206 12.34 4.89 7.17
CA LYS A 206 13.17 5.79 7.98
C LYS A 206 12.60 7.22 8.03
N ASP A 207 11.84 7.50 9.07
CA ASP A 207 11.83 8.83 9.70
C ASP A 207 12.86 8.84 10.83
N SER A 208 14.14 9.11 10.55
CA SER A 208 15.09 9.55 11.59
C SER A 208 16.42 10.08 11.07
N THR A 209 16.41 11.20 10.33
CA THR A 209 17.51 12.19 10.41
C THR A 209 17.05 13.58 9.97
N ILE A 210 16.24 14.24 10.80
CA ILE A 210 16.26 15.71 10.86
C ILE A 210 16.50 16.13 12.31
N VAL A 211 17.75 16.02 12.76
CA VAL A 211 18.40 17.09 13.54
C VAL A 211 19.91 17.03 13.25
N PRO A 212 20.52 18.06 12.64
CA PRO A 212 21.96 18.21 12.69
C PRO A 212 22.31 18.84 14.03
N ASN A 213 22.88 18.09 14.97
CA ASN A 213 23.70 18.70 16.00
C ASN A 213 24.88 17.82 16.40
N MET A 214 26.04 18.39 16.09
CA MET A 214 27.36 18.26 16.69
C MET A 214 27.53 17.44 17.97
N GLU A 215 28.63 16.68 17.93
CA GLU A 215 29.48 16.24 19.04
C GLU A 215 28.90 15.26 20.07
N SER A 216 29.40 14.02 20.03
CA SER A 216 30.10 13.43 21.18
C SER A 216 30.59 12.03 20.81
N THR A 217 31.91 11.91 20.72
CA THR A 217 32.68 10.68 20.87
C THR A 217 32.13 9.82 22.01
N MET A 218 31.65 8.60 21.72
CA MET A 218 31.84 7.40 22.55
C MET A 218 31.16 6.18 21.90
N ARG A 219 31.91 5.08 21.87
CA ARG A 219 31.45 3.74 21.43
C ARG A 219 30.10 3.38 22.08
N ARG A 220 29.12 2.97 21.26
CA ARG A 220 28.07 2.04 21.69
C ARG A 220 28.11 0.77 20.84
N PRO A 221 28.04 -0.43 21.44
CA PRO A 221 27.90 -1.68 20.71
C PRO A 221 26.47 -1.86 20.16
N ARG A 222 26.38 -2.71 19.14
CA ARG A 222 25.19 -3.36 18.58
C ARG A 222 23.94 -3.24 19.43
N ASP A 223 23.00 -2.42 19.01
CA ASP A 223 21.57 -2.70 19.13
C ASP A 223 20.90 -2.27 17.82
N LYS A 224 20.29 -3.25 17.17
CA LYS A 224 19.45 -3.09 15.98
C LYS A 224 18.27 -2.25 16.41
N ASP A 225 18.07 -1.10 15.77
CA ASP A 225 16.87 -0.30 15.99
C ASP A 225 15.96 -0.44 14.76
N PRO A 226 14.96 -1.35 14.77
CA PRO A 226 14.08 -1.60 13.63
C PRO A 226 12.95 -0.55 13.52
N ARG A 227 13.23 0.73 13.83
CA ARG A 227 12.24 1.80 14.11
C ARG A 227 11.42 2.30 12.94
N GLY A 228 11.29 1.51 11.89
CA GLY A 228 10.49 1.89 10.75
C GLY A 228 9.24 1.05 10.66
N THR A 229 8.11 1.59 11.08
CA THR A 229 6.80 1.10 10.61
C THR A 229 6.32 2.04 9.53
N THR A 230 5.99 1.51 8.35
CA THR A 230 5.42 2.29 7.25
C THR A 230 3.97 2.61 7.58
N VAL A 231 3.61 3.88 7.41
CA VAL A 231 2.26 4.22 7.01
C VAL A 231 2.25 4.13 5.49
N ASP A 232 1.49 3.19 4.93
CA ASP A 232 1.40 3.01 3.50
C ASP A 232 0.54 4.13 2.89
N PHE A 233 1.12 4.91 1.97
CA PHE A 233 0.43 6.02 1.31
C PHE A 233 0.18 5.73 -0.17
N ALA A 234 -1.01 6.07 -0.66
CA ALA A 234 -1.30 6.27 -2.07
C ALA A 234 -1.66 7.74 -2.28
N TYR A 235 -1.00 8.40 -3.23
CA TYR A 235 -1.29 9.79 -3.56
C TYR A 235 -2.18 9.86 -4.81
N VAL A 236 -3.28 10.59 -4.68
CA VAL A 236 -4.20 10.88 -5.78
C VAL A 236 -4.14 12.37 -6.04
N SER A 237 -3.82 12.76 -7.27
CA SER A 237 -3.78 14.15 -7.70
C SER A 237 -4.69 14.34 -8.92
N GLY A 238 -5.45 15.43 -8.95
CA GLY A 238 -6.31 15.75 -10.09
C GLY A 238 -5.48 16.30 -11.26
N ALA A 239 -5.44 15.58 -12.37
CA ALA A 239 -4.91 16.11 -13.63
C ALA A 239 -5.99 16.98 -14.31
N GLY A 240 -6.14 18.23 -13.88
CA GLY A 240 -7.01 19.23 -14.52
C GLY A 240 -8.46 19.30 -14.03
N ALA A 241 -9.00 18.26 -13.38
CA ALA A 241 -10.26 18.31 -12.63
C ALA A 241 -9.98 18.35 -11.13
N ALA A 242 -10.76 19.13 -10.36
CA ALA A 242 -10.68 19.09 -8.90
C ALA A 242 -11.36 17.81 -8.42
N TRP A 243 -10.61 16.81 -7.99
CA TRP A 243 -11.14 15.60 -7.36
C TRP A 243 -11.32 15.84 -5.86
N GLU A 244 -12.25 15.12 -5.25
CA GLU A 244 -12.42 15.09 -3.80
C GLU A 244 -12.52 13.66 -3.27
N VAL A 245 -11.99 13.48 -2.06
CA VAL A 245 -12.13 12.26 -1.28
C VAL A 245 -13.48 12.30 -0.58
N LEU A 246 -14.31 11.30 -0.88
CA LEU A 246 -15.63 11.14 -0.25
C LEU A 246 -15.53 10.35 1.06
N GLY A 247 -14.58 9.42 1.14
CA GLY A 247 -14.30 8.65 2.33
C GLY A 247 -13.07 7.76 2.20
N ALA A 248 -12.51 7.37 3.34
CA ALA A 248 -11.44 6.40 3.45
C ALA A 248 -11.85 5.35 4.49
N TYR A 249 -11.53 4.08 4.24
CA TYR A 249 -12.00 2.97 5.07
C TYR A 249 -10.92 1.87 5.15
N ALA A 250 -10.54 1.48 6.36
CA ALA A 250 -9.68 0.32 6.56
C ALA A 250 -10.49 -0.98 6.51
N VAL A 251 -9.89 -2.03 5.95
CA VAL A 251 -10.51 -3.36 5.84
C VAL A 251 -9.77 -4.32 6.75
N HIS A 252 -10.47 -4.94 7.71
CA HIS A 252 -9.85 -5.94 8.59
C HIS A 252 -9.58 -7.24 7.85
N THR A 253 -8.33 -7.71 7.90
CA THR A 253 -7.89 -8.96 7.30
C THR A 253 -6.66 -9.50 8.01
N PRO A 254 -6.51 -10.81 8.21
CA PRO A 254 -5.31 -11.41 8.79
C PRO A 254 -4.23 -11.73 7.73
N LEU A 255 -4.40 -11.31 6.48
CA LEU A 255 -3.57 -11.75 5.34
C LEU A 255 -2.25 -10.98 5.17
N SER A 256 -2.00 -9.94 5.93
CA SER A 256 -0.77 -9.12 5.93
C SER A 256 -0.63 -8.45 7.29
N ASP A 257 0.55 -7.95 7.66
CA ASP A 257 0.72 -7.05 8.83
C ASP A 257 0.28 -5.61 8.53
N HIS A 258 -0.22 -5.37 7.32
CA HIS A 258 -0.82 -4.13 6.88
C HIS A 258 -2.30 -4.32 6.52
N LEU A 259 -3.12 -3.30 6.77
CA LEU A 259 -4.54 -3.32 6.40
C LEU A 259 -4.74 -2.68 5.02
N PRO A 260 -5.58 -3.26 4.14
CA PRO A 260 -6.05 -2.57 2.96
C PRO A 260 -6.83 -1.30 3.35
N VAL A 261 -6.59 -0.22 2.63
CA VAL A 261 -7.35 1.03 2.75
C VAL A 261 -8.08 1.31 1.46
N ILE A 262 -9.41 1.41 1.54
CA ILE A 262 -10.30 1.84 0.47
C ILE A 262 -10.37 3.37 0.50
N ILE A 263 -10.30 4.01 -0.67
CA ILE A 263 -10.47 5.45 -0.85
C ILE A 263 -11.50 5.66 -1.97
N ASP A 264 -12.65 6.24 -1.62
CA ASP A 264 -13.69 6.62 -2.59
C ASP A 264 -13.48 8.07 -3.01
N VAL A 265 -13.44 8.33 -4.32
CA VAL A 265 -13.23 9.68 -4.87
C VAL A 265 -14.25 10.02 -5.96
N SER A 266 -14.51 11.32 -6.14
CA SER A 266 -15.33 11.87 -7.22
C SER A 266 -14.71 13.14 -7.80
N ALA A 267 -14.94 13.41 -9.08
CA ALA A 267 -14.67 14.72 -9.63
C ALA A 267 -15.68 15.72 -9.03
N ARG A 268 -15.20 16.91 -8.66
CA ARG A 268 -16.06 18.06 -8.33
C ARG A 268 -16.72 18.55 -9.61
N GLY A 269 -18.05 18.68 -9.55
CA GLY A 269 -18.86 19.32 -10.58
C GLY A 269 -18.68 20.82 -10.65
#